data_AF-A0A1I5HQK9-F1
#
_entry.id   AF-A0A1I5HQK9-F1
#
_cell.length_a   1.000
_cell.length_b   1.000
_cell.length_c   1.000
_cell.angle_alpha   90.00
_cell.angle_beta   90.00
_cell.angle_gamma   90.00
#
_symmetry.space_group_name_H-M   'P 1'
#
loop_
_entity.id
_entity.type
_entity.pdbx_description
1 polymer ?
#
loop_
_entity_poly.entity_id
_entity_poly.type
_entity_poly.pdbx_seq_one_letter_code
_entity_poly.pdbx_strand_id
1 'polypeptide(L)'
;MPAALHAPSRPSRQEAGSDFAPLARRVRDSGLLDRRRGYYVRAIGLNLAATAAVWGAVAWAGDSWWTVLLGVPLAVLAARTGFLGHDAGHRQIARSARVNRWLGLVLGNLLLGMGHGWWSDKHNRHHANPNHVGKDPDVGEGVLAWTAEQAGRQRGVLRWVARHQAVLFFPLLTLEGVNLKVGSVLFLRGRSRRDRVVEGGLLVAHAVGYLVLALSLLPVEKAVVLMVVQHALFGLHLGAVFAPNHKGMAMPEP
;
A
#
# COMPACT_ATOMS: atom_id res chain seq x y z
N MET A 1 19.02 -14.30 64.43
CA MET A 1 17.75 -14.72 63.82
C MET A 1 17.81 -14.34 62.34
N PRO A 2 17.92 -15.28 61.40
CA PRO A 2 17.91 -14.94 59.98
C PRO A 2 16.49 -14.60 59.53
N ALA A 3 16.33 -13.46 58.89
CA ALA A 3 15.07 -13.01 58.31
C ALA A 3 14.62 -13.98 57.22
N ALA A 4 13.44 -14.57 57.40
CA ALA A 4 12.81 -15.42 56.42
C ALA A 4 12.50 -14.59 55.16
N LEU A 5 13.13 -14.94 54.04
CA LEU A 5 12.80 -14.41 52.72
C LEU A 5 11.34 -14.77 52.42
N HIS A 6 10.49 -13.74 52.32
CA HIS A 6 9.12 -13.88 51.83
C HIS A 6 9.15 -14.45 50.42
N ALA A 7 8.51 -15.61 50.24
CA ALA A 7 8.26 -16.17 48.93
C ALA A 7 7.45 -15.16 48.09
N PRO A 8 7.75 -14.99 46.79
CA PRO A 8 6.96 -14.14 45.92
C PRO A 8 5.51 -14.62 45.92
N SER A 9 4.59 -13.69 46.16
CA SER A 9 3.15 -13.93 46.06
C SER A 9 2.84 -14.51 44.68
N ARG A 10 2.14 -15.65 44.65
CA ARG A 10 1.64 -16.27 43.42
C ARG A 10 0.95 -15.18 42.58
N PRO A 11 1.22 -15.08 41.27
CA PRO A 11 0.47 -14.15 40.43
C PRO A 11 -1.01 -14.47 40.60
N SER A 12 -1.77 -13.48 41.06
CA SER A 12 -3.23 -13.51 41.02
C SER A 12 -3.61 -13.94 39.61
N ARG A 13 -4.47 -14.96 39.49
CA ARG A 13 -5.02 -15.42 38.20
C ARG A 13 -5.26 -14.20 37.32
N GLN A 14 -4.40 -13.97 36.33
CA GLN A 14 -4.67 -12.97 35.30
C GLN A 14 -6.02 -13.39 34.72
N GLU A 15 -7.00 -12.50 34.83
CA GLU A 15 -8.25 -12.65 34.09
C GLU A 15 -7.88 -12.98 32.64
N ALA A 16 -8.48 -14.02 32.09
CA ALA A 16 -8.21 -14.52 30.75
C ALA A 16 -8.67 -13.50 29.68
N GLY A 17 -7.97 -12.37 29.59
CA GLY A 17 -8.27 -11.23 28.75
C GLY A 17 -6.98 -10.55 28.28
N SER A 18 -7.02 -9.98 27.09
CA SER A 18 -5.87 -9.24 26.54
C SER A 18 -5.55 -8.01 27.37
N ASP A 19 -4.25 -7.77 27.65
CA ASP A 19 -3.75 -6.55 28.29
C ASP A 19 -4.14 -5.26 27.54
N PHE A 20 -4.52 -5.37 26.26
CA PHE A 20 -5.00 -4.25 25.45
C PHE A 20 -6.47 -3.90 25.70
N ALA A 21 -7.27 -4.74 26.36
CA ALA A 21 -8.71 -4.52 26.52
C ALA A 21 -9.05 -3.21 27.26
N PRO A 22 -8.37 -2.82 28.35
CA PRO A 22 -8.60 -1.52 29.00
C PRO A 22 -8.25 -0.34 28.10
N LEU A 23 -7.14 -0.42 27.34
CA LEU A 23 -6.76 0.60 26.38
C LEU A 23 -7.80 0.75 25.27
N ALA A 24 -8.26 -0.38 24.70
CA ALA A 24 -9.28 -0.39 23.66
C ALA A 24 -10.63 0.17 24.12
N ARG A 25 -10.96 0.08 25.42
CA ARG A 25 -12.12 0.78 26.01
C ARG A 25 -11.88 2.29 26.05
N ARG A 26 -10.76 2.76 26.62
CA ARG A 26 -10.41 4.20 26.64
C ARG A 26 -10.42 4.85 25.26
N VAL A 27 -9.89 4.16 24.24
CA VAL A 27 -9.89 4.64 22.85
C VAL A 27 -11.30 4.74 22.27
N ARG A 28 -12.20 3.80 22.61
CA ARG A 28 -13.60 3.85 22.20
C ARG A 28 -14.37 4.97 22.92
N ASP A 29 -14.22 5.06 24.23
CA ASP A 29 -14.95 6.01 25.08
C ASP A 29 -14.54 7.47 24.80
N SER A 30 -13.32 7.70 24.30
CA SER A 30 -12.85 9.02 23.84
C SER A 30 -13.33 9.41 22.44
N GLY A 31 -14.15 8.58 21.77
CA GLY A 31 -14.66 8.85 20.42
C GLY A 31 -13.60 8.82 19.33
N LEU A 32 -12.37 8.37 19.60
CA LEU A 32 -11.28 8.35 18.62
C LEU A 32 -11.53 7.39 17.45
N LEU A 33 -12.48 6.45 17.60
CA LEU A 33 -12.91 5.53 16.55
C LEU A 33 -14.17 6.00 15.80
N ASP A 34 -14.67 7.20 16.10
CA ASP A 34 -15.82 7.77 15.42
C ASP A 34 -15.50 8.09 13.97
N ARG A 35 -16.44 7.77 13.08
CA ARG A 35 -16.23 7.89 11.63
C ARG A 35 -16.30 9.34 11.19
N ARG A 36 -15.22 9.84 10.59
CA ARG A 36 -15.16 11.21 10.05
C ARG A 36 -15.60 11.28 8.58
N ARG A 37 -16.89 11.03 8.31
CA ARG A 37 -17.43 10.98 6.93
C ARG A 37 -17.22 12.26 6.13
N GLY A 38 -17.47 13.43 6.75
CA GLY A 38 -17.27 14.73 6.10
C GLY A 38 -15.81 14.97 5.70
N TYR A 39 -14.86 14.52 6.53
CA TYR A 39 -13.44 14.54 6.19
C TYR A 39 -13.15 13.71 4.94
N TYR A 40 -13.66 12.47 4.86
CA TYR A 40 -13.41 11.60 3.70
C TYR A 40 -14.09 12.10 2.42
N VAL A 41 -15.32 12.62 2.50
CA VAL A 41 -15.99 13.25 1.35
C VAL A 41 -15.14 14.39 0.81
N ARG A 42 -14.67 15.29 1.69
CA ARG A 42 -13.80 16.40 1.31
C ARG A 42 -12.45 15.91 0.76
N ALA A 43 -11.82 14.95 1.42
CA ALA A 43 -10.51 14.43 1.02
C ALA A 43 -10.55 13.75 -0.35
N ILE A 44 -11.55 12.91 -0.59
CA ILE A 44 -11.78 12.25 -1.88
C ILE A 44 -12.12 13.30 -2.95
N GLY A 45 -13.05 14.21 -2.67
CA GLY A 45 -13.46 15.26 -3.61
C GLY A 45 -12.30 16.16 -4.02
N LEU A 46 -11.50 16.64 -3.06
CA LEU A 46 -10.32 17.45 -3.35
C LEU A 46 -9.26 16.67 -4.12
N ASN A 47 -9.05 15.39 -3.81
CA ASN A 47 -8.08 14.57 -4.53
C ASN A 47 -8.49 14.32 -5.99
N LEU A 48 -9.78 14.07 -6.23
CA LEU A 48 -10.34 13.93 -7.57
C LEU A 48 -10.27 15.24 -8.35
N ALA A 49 -10.66 16.36 -7.74
CA ALA A 49 -10.59 17.67 -8.35
C ALA A 49 -9.15 18.06 -8.70
N ALA A 50 -8.19 17.82 -7.79
CA ALA A 50 -6.78 18.06 -8.05
C ALA A 50 -6.24 17.16 -9.17
N THR A 51 -6.62 15.88 -9.18
CA THR A 51 -6.21 14.96 -10.26
C THR A 51 -6.74 15.41 -11.62
N ALA A 52 -8.02 15.81 -11.69
CA ALA A 52 -8.62 16.36 -12.89
C ALA A 52 -7.94 17.68 -13.31
N ALA A 53 -7.60 18.56 -12.35
CA ALA A 53 -6.91 19.81 -12.63
C ALA A 53 -5.49 19.57 -13.20
N VAL A 54 -4.74 18.59 -12.68
CA VAL A 54 -3.42 18.25 -13.23
C VAL A 54 -3.54 17.67 -14.64
N TRP A 55 -4.52 16.80 -14.92
CA TRP A 55 -4.77 16.34 -16.29
C TRP A 55 -5.24 17.47 -17.22
N GLY A 56 -6.02 18.43 -16.71
CA GLY A 56 -6.35 19.66 -17.43
C GLY A 56 -5.11 20.50 -17.74
N ALA A 57 -4.16 20.58 -16.80
CA ALA A 57 -2.87 21.23 -17.02
C ALA A 57 -2.00 20.48 -18.05
N VAL A 58 -2.06 19.13 -18.08
CA VAL A 58 -1.40 18.34 -19.14
C VAL A 58 -1.98 18.68 -20.51
N ALA A 59 -3.31 18.72 -20.62
CA ALA A 59 -3.98 19.09 -21.86
C ALA A 59 -3.66 20.53 -22.30
N TRP A 60 -3.61 21.46 -21.35
CA TRP A 60 -3.30 22.87 -21.61
C TRP A 60 -1.85 23.10 -22.01
N ALA A 61 -0.90 22.45 -21.33
CA ALA A 61 0.53 22.55 -21.63
C ALA A 61 0.88 21.88 -22.97
N GLY A 62 0.14 20.85 -23.37
CA GLY A 62 0.22 20.22 -24.68
C GLY A 62 1.60 19.62 -24.97
N ASP A 63 2.03 19.73 -26.23
CA ASP A 63 3.29 19.18 -26.75
C ASP A 63 4.53 19.95 -26.25
N SER A 64 4.84 19.77 -24.97
CA SER A 64 6.00 20.37 -24.31
C SER A 64 6.67 19.35 -23.41
N TRP A 65 8.01 19.32 -23.42
CA TRP A 65 8.77 18.48 -22.49
C TRP A 65 8.57 18.89 -21.02
N TRP A 66 8.17 20.13 -20.77
CA TRP A 66 7.79 20.58 -19.43
C TRP A 66 6.51 19.90 -18.93
N THR A 67 5.62 19.46 -19.82
CA THR A 67 4.38 18.76 -19.47
C THR A 67 4.65 17.47 -18.70
N VAL A 68 5.77 16.79 -18.98
CA VAL A 68 6.19 15.56 -18.27
C VAL A 68 6.37 15.78 -16.78
N LEU A 69 6.76 16.98 -16.33
CA LEU A 69 6.93 17.29 -14.91
C LEU A 69 5.60 17.22 -14.12
N LEU A 70 4.46 17.32 -14.80
CA LEU A 70 3.15 17.11 -14.18
C LEU A 70 2.94 15.65 -13.71
N GLY A 71 3.80 14.71 -14.13
CA GLY A 71 3.89 13.38 -13.54
C GLY A 71 4.20 13.40 -12.03
N VAL A 72 4.91 14.41 -11.53
CA VAL A 72 5.25 14.57 -10.11
C VAL A 72 4.01 14.77 -9.23
N PRO A 73 3.15 15.80 -9.45
CA PRO A 73 1.92 15.93 -8.67
C PRO A 73 0.95 14.77 -8.91
N LEU A 74 0.90 14.18 -10.12
CA LEU A 74 0.10 12.96 -10.36
C LEU A 74 0.56 11.79 -9.49
N ALA A 75 1.87 11.62 -9.26
CA ALA A 75 2.39 10.57 -8.39
C ALA A 75 1.95 10.76 -6.93
N VAL A 76 1.98 12.00 -6.43
CA VAL A 76 1.53 12.35 -5.07
C VAL A 76 0.02 12.10 -4.91
N LEU A 77 -0.78 12.51 -5.89
CA LEU A 77 -2.23 12.30 -5.89
C LEU A 77 -2.59 10.82 -6.01
N ALA A 78 -1.82 10.03 -6.77
CA ALA A 78 -1.95 8.58 -6.85
C ALA A 78 -1.64 7.91 -5.50
N ALA A 79 -0.57 8.33 -4.80
CA ALA A 79 -0.27 7.86 -3.45
C ALA A 79 -1.41 8.18 -2.47
N ARG A 80 -1.96 9.40 -2.54
CA ARG A 80 -3.16 9.78 -1.76
C ARG A 80 -4.37 8.92 -2.06
N THR A 81 -4.64 8.61 -3.33
CA THR A 81 -5.70 7.67 -3.74
C THR A 81 -5.47 6.31 -3.10
N GLY A 82 -4.21 5.85 -3.04
CA GLY A 82 -3.81 4.62 -2.36
C GLY A 82 -4.15 4.62 -0.87
N PHE A 83 -3.81 5.70 -0.15
CA PHE A 83 -4.13 5.84 1.27
C PHE A 83 -5.65 5.92 1.54
N LEU A 84 -6.40 6.60 0.68
CA LEU A 84 -7.87 6.60 0.77
C LEU A 84 -8.44 5.17 0.55
N GLY A 85 -7.85 4.42 -0.38
CA GLY A 85 -8.17 3.00 -0.60
C GLY A 85 -7.80 2.12 0.60
N HIS A 86 -6.66 2.39 1.25
CA HIS A 86 -6.22 1.74 2.48
C HIS A 86 -7.24 1.92 3.61
N ASP A 87 -7.68 3.16 3.85
CA ASP A 87 -8.66 3.47 4.90
C ASP A 87 -10.02 2.83 4.61
N ALA A 88 -10.40 2.73 3.34
CA ALA A 88 -11.57 1.95 2.92
C ALA A 88 -11.39 0.46 3.24
N GLY A 89 -10.23 -0.12 2.96
CA GLY A 89 -9.92 -1.51 3.29
C GLY A 89 -10.00 -1.83 4.79
N HIS A 90 -9.56 -0.89 5.63
CA HIS A 90 -9.71 -0.95 7.09
C HIS A 90 -11.11 -0.58 7.60
N ARG A 91 -12.06 -0.34 6.69
CA ARG A 91 -13.46 -0.01 6.99
C ARG A 91 -13.64 1.26 7.85
N GLN A 92 -12.70 2.20 7.74
CA GLN A 92 -12.71 3.46 8.49
C GLN A 92 -13.71 4.47 7.91
N ILE A 93 -13.97 4.42 6.60
CA ILE A 93 -14.77 5.44 5.92
C ILE A 93 -16.27 5.27 6.20
N ALA A 94 -16.82 4.08 5.95
CA ALA A 94 -18.25 3.79 6.10
C ALA A 94 -18.53 2.76 7.20
N ARG A 95 -19.77 2.72 7.71
CA ARG A 95 -20.22 1.67 8.64
C ARG A 95 -20.41 0.33 7.91
N SER A 96 -20.86 0.38 6.66
CA SER A 96 -21.13 -0.81 5.86
C SER A 96 -19.86 -1.35 5.21
N ALA A 97 -19.56 -2.64 5.44
CA ALA A 97 -18.47 -3.32 4.77
C ALA A 97 -18.63 -3.31 3.24
N ARG A 98 -19.87 -3.38 2.74
CA ARG A 98 -20.17 -3.32 1.30
C ARG A 98 -19.80 -1.97 0.69
N VAL A 99 -20.09 -0.87 1.39
CA VAL A 99 -19.73 0.49 0.93
C VAL A 99 -18.22 0.67 0.90
N ASN A 100 -17.52 0.23 1.94
CA ASN A 100 -16.07 0.28 1.99
C ASN A 100 -15.42 -0.58 0.89
N ARG A 101 -15.95 -1.79 0.62
CA ARG A 101 -15.49 -2.62 -0.51
C ARG A 101 -15.68 -1.90 -1.85
N TRP A 102 -16.82 -1.25 -2.05
CA TRP A 102 -17.07 -0.47 -3.27
C TRP A 102 -16.08 0.70 -3.40
N LEU A 103 -15.84 1.45 -2.33
CA LEU A 103 -14.83 2.51 -2.32
C LEU A 103 -13.43 1.95 -2.61
N GLY A 104 -13.07 0.81 -2.02
CA GLY A 104 -11.81 0.12 -2.29
C GLY A 104 -11.66 -0.28 -3.75
N LEU A 105 -12.71 -0.81 -4.38
CA LEU A 105 -12.71 -1.15 -5.81
C LEU A 105 -12.56 0.09 -6.71
N VAL A 106 -13.23 1.20 -6.37
CA VAL A 106 -13.12 2.44 -7.15
C VAL A 106 -11.73 3.07 -6.97
N LEU A 107 -11.29 3.28 -5.73
CA LEU A 107 -10.03 3.95 -5.41
C LEU A 107 -8.82 3.09 -5.81
N GLY A 108 -8.83 1.80 -5.46
CA GLY A 108 -7.76 0.86 -5.76
C GLY A 108 -7.78 0.43 -7.23
N ASN A 109 -8.83 -0.27 -7.66
CA ASN A 109 -8.80 -0.91 -8.98
C ASN A 109 -8.96 0.11 -10.11
N LEU A 110 -10.02 0.92 -10.07
CA LEU A 110 -10.35 1.81 -11.19
C LEU A 110 -9.47 3.05 -11.28
N LEU A 111 -9.22 3.74 -10.16
CA LEU A 111 -8.51 5.01 -10.17
C LEU A 111 -6.99 4.84 -10.07
N LEU A 112 -6.53 3.75 -9.45
CA LEU A 112 -5.11 3.54 -9.18
C LEU A 112 -4.51 2.32 -9.90
N GLY A 113 -5.34 1.44 -10.46
CA GLY A 113 -4.88 0.24 -11.15
C GLY A 113 -4.29 -0.83 -10.22
N MET A 114 -4.66 -0.83 -8.94
CA MET A 114 -4.21 -1.82 -7.95
C MET A 114 -5.40 -2.59 -7.37
N GLY A 115 -5.30 -3.91 -7.34
CA GLY A 115 -6.37 -4.80 -6.92
C GLY A 115 -6.68 -4.68 -5.44
N HIS A 116 -7.87 -4.20 -5.09
CA HIS A 116 -8.34 -4.10 -3.71
C HIS A 116 -8.35 -5.46 -3.00
N GLY A 117 -8.76 -6.53 -3.69
CA GLY A 117 -8.77 -7.87 -3.13
C GLY A 117 -7.37 -8.38 -2.79
N TRP A 118 -6.42 -8.21 -3.73
CA TRP A 118 -5.02 -8.58 -3.54
C TRP A 118 -4.40 -7.80 -2.37
N TRP A 119 -4.59 -6.48 -2.38
CA TRP A 119 -4.04 -5.61 -1.35
C TRP A 119 -4.62 -5.95 0.02
N SER A 120 -5.94 -6.13 0.14
CA SER A 120 -6.59 -6.44 1.42
C SER A 120 -6.14 -7.80 1.98
N ASP A 121 -6.00 -8.81 1.12
CA ASP A 121 -5.51 -10.14 1.52
C ASP A 121 -4.07 -10.09 2.01
N LYS A 122 -3.17 -9.45 1.25
CA LYS A 122 -1.76 -9.28 1.62
C LYS A 122 -1.63 -8.47 2.91
N HIS A 123 -2.28 -7.31 2.95
CA HIS A 123 -2.14 -6.34 4.03
C HIS A 123 -2.73 -6.84 5.36
N ASN A 124 -3.84 -7.57 5.34
CA ASN A 124 -4.38 -8.17 6.56
C ASN A 124 -3.44 -9.22 7.17
N ARG A 125 -2.73 -10.00 6.34
CA ARG A 125 -1.74 -10.97 6.82
C ARG A 125 -0.52 -10.27 7.43
N HIS A 126 -0.07 -9.18 6.81
CA HIS A 126 0.97 -8.31 7.35
C HIS A 126 0.57 -7.76 8.73
N HIS A 127 -0.61 -7.13 8.86
CA HIS A 127 -1.07 -6.58 10.15
C HIS A 127 -1.28 -7.64 11.23
N ALA A 128 -1.60 -8.87 10.86
CA ALA A 128 -1.75 -9.96 11.81
C ALA A 128 -0.40 -10.47 12.35
N ASN A 129 0.68 -10.37 11.57
CA ASN A 129 1.98 -10.95 11.92
C ASN A 129 3.16 -10.07 11.45
N PRO A 130 3.19 -8.76 11.76
CA PRO A 130 4.17 -7.86 11.15
C PRO A 130 5.60 -8.31 11.47
N ASN A 131 6.49 -8.25 10.47
CA ASN A 131 7.89 -8.66 10.53
C ASN A 131 8.16 -10.14 10.88
N HIS A 132 7.14 -10.98 11.05
CA HIS A 132 7.35 -12.40 11.31
C HIS A 132 7.72 -13.13 10.02
N VAL A 133 8.91 -13.74 10.03
CA VAL A 133 9.45 -14.44 8.87
C VAL A 133 8.50 -15.60 8.50
N GLY A 134 8.16 -15.70 7.23
CA GLY A 134 7.25 -16.74 6.71
C GLY A 134 5.75 -16.50 6.93
N LYS A 135 5.35 -15.52 7.77
CA LYS A 135 3.94 -15.15 7.99
C LYS A 135 3.59 -13.80 7.35
N ASP A 136 4.49 -12.84 7.44
CA ASP A 136 4.31 -11.52 6.84
C ASP A 136 4.71 -11.52 5.35
N PRO A 137 3.77 -11.28 4.42
CA PRO A 137 4.08 -11.24 3.01
C PRO A 137 4.89 -10.01 2.58
N ASP A 138 5.03 -8.97 3.42
CA ASP A 138 5.85 -7.79 3.13
C ASP A 138 7.34 -8.02 3.39
N VAL A 139 7.70 -9.01 4.22
CA VAL A 139 9.09 -9.42 4.48
C VAL A 139 9.44 -10.83 4.01
N GLY A 140 8.60 -11.38 3.12
CA GLY A 140 8.86 -12.64 2.45
C GLY A 140 10.11 -12.61 1.57
N GLU A 141 10.52 -13.79 1.11
CA GLU A 141 11.65 -13.89 0.17
C GLU A 141 11.32 -13.17 -1.15
N GLY A 142 12.25 -12.32 -1.59
CA GLY A 142 12.09 -11.55 -2.81
C GLY A 142 13.38 -10.87 -3.25
N VAL A 143 13.24 -9.73 -3.93
CA VAL A 143 14.37 -8.92 -4.39
C VAL A 143 15.17 -8.36 -3.21
N LEU A 144 14.48 -8.00 -2.14
CA LEU A 144 15.08 -7.54 -0.89
C LEU A 144 15.28 -8.72 0.06
N ALA A 145 16.38 -8.69 0.80
CA ALA A 145 16.63 -9.56 1.94
C ALA A 145 16.40 -8.78 3.25
N TRP A 146 15.63 -9.38 4.15
CA TRP A 146 15.29 -8.85 5.46
C TRP A 146 16.06 -9.55 6.59
N THR A 147 16.54 -10.78 6.35
CA THR A 147 17.39 -11.52 7.29
C THR A 147 18.71 -11.96 6.63
N ALA A 148 19.71 -12.24 7.46
CA ALA A 148 21.00 -12.77 6.98
C ALA A 148 20.83 -14.14 6.29
N GLU A 149 19.88 -14.96 6.74
CA GLU A 149 19.57 -16.24 6.13
C GLU A 149 19.01 -16.06 4.70
N GLN A 150 18.04 -15.15 4.51
CA GLN A 150 17.52 -14.82 3.18
C GLN A 150 18.65 -14.35 2.25
N ALA A 151 19.52 -13.44 2.72
CA ALA A 151 20.68 -12.98 1.95
C ALA A 151 21.66 -14.13 1.61
N GLY A 152 21.84 -15.08 2.53
CA GLY A 152 22.68 -16.26 2.33
C GLY A 152 22.16 -17.21 1.25
N ARG A 153 20.82 -17.36 1.15
CA ARG A 153 20.15 -18.20 0.14
C ARG A 153 20.17 -17.61 -1.27
N GLN A 154 20.26 -16.28 -1.41
CA GLN A 154 20.26 -15.62 -2.71
C GLN A 154 21.50 -15.95 -3.57
N ARG A 155 21.31 -16.04 -4.90
CA ARG A 155 22.33 -16.38 -5.90
C ARG A 155 22.29 -15.42 -7.09
N GLY A 156 23.37 -15.38 -7.87
CA GLY A 156 23.46 -14.56 -9.08
C GLY A 156 23.16 -13.08 -8.85
N VAL A 157 22.25 -12.52 -9.66
CA VAL A 157 21.84 -11.10 -9.58
C VAL A 157 21.26 -10.76 -8.20
N LEU A 158 20.45 -11.64 -7.59
CA LEU A 158 19.87 -11.36 -6.28
C LEU A 158 20.95 -11.24 -5.20
N ARG A 159 22.00 -12.09 -5.24
CA ARG A 159 23.15 -11.95 -4.33
C ARG A 159 23.88 -10.61 -4.51
N TRP A 160 24.01 -10.14 -5.75
CA TRP A 160 24.57 -8.81 -6.02
C TRP A 160 23.66 -7.70 -5.47
N VAL A 161 22.34 -7.83 -5.63
CA VAL A 161 21.36 -6.90 -5.06
C VAL A 161 21.47 -6.86 -3.53
N ALA A 162 21.45 -8.00 -2.83
CA ALA A 162 21.60 -8.03 -1.37
C ALA A 162 22.89 -7.37 -0.89
N ARG A 163 24.02 -7.58 -1.59
CA ARG A 163 25.30 -6.93 -1.25
C ARG A 163 25.27 -5.41 -1.38
N HIS A 164 24.48 -4.87 -2.29
CA HIS A 164 24.37 -3.43 -2.57
C HIS A 164 23.00 -2.86 -2.17
N GLN A 165 22.22 -3.61 -1.36
CA GLN A 165 20.80 -3.33 -1.12
C GLN A 165 20.58 -1.94 -0.56
N ALA A 166 21.46 -1.45 0.32
CA ALA A 166 21.34 -0.13 0.92
C ALA A 166 21.28 1.00 -0.12
N VAL A 167 22.07 0.89 -1.19
CA VAL A 167 22.09 1.88 -2.29
C VAL A 167 20.98 1.60 -3.29
N LEU A 168 20.75 0.32 -3.63
CA LEU A 168 19.75 -0.09 -4.60
C LEU A 168 18.31 0.03 -4.10
N PHE A 169 18.10 0.20 -2.80
CA PHE A 169 16.79 0.30 -2.20
C PHE A 169 15.92 1.37 -2.87
N PHE A 170 16.39 2.62 -2.94
CA PHE A 170 15.61 3.71 -3.54
C PHE A 170 15.38 3.56 -5.05
N PRO A 171 16.38 3.18 -5.87
CA PRO A 171 16.14 2.80 -7.27
C PRO A 171 15.12 1.68 -7.43
N LEU A 172 15.15 0.64 -6.58
CA LEU A 172 14.18 -0.45 -6.66
C LEU A 172 12.77 0.03 -6.31
N LEU A 173 12.61 0.99 -5.41
CA LEU A 173 11.29 1.56 -5.10
C LEU A 173 10.63 2.25 -6.30
N THR A 174 11.38 2.73 -7.31
CA THR A 174 10.74 3.25 -8.52
C THR A 174 10.00 2.19 -9.32
N LEU A 175 10.28 0.91 -9.07
CA LEU A 175 9.57 -0.22 -9.69
C LEU A 175 8.41 -0.72 -8.84
N GLU A 176 8.28 -0.27 -7.59
CA GLU A 176 7.27 -0.78 -6.66
C GLU A 176 5.85 -0.52 -7.16
N GLY A 177 5.61 0.66 -7.76
CA GLY A 177 4.32 0.98 -8.36
C GLY A 177 3.89 -0.02 -9.43
N VAL A 178 4.82 -0.61 -10.18
CA VAL A 178 4.57 -1.67 -11.17
C VAL A 178 4.40 -3.02 -10.49
N ASN A 179 5.26 -3.34 -9.51
CA ASN A 179 5.20 -4.56 -8.72
C ASN A 179 3.80 -4.77 -8.09
N LEU A 180 3.23 -3.73 -7.49
CA LEU A 180 1.88 -3.76 -6.90
C LEU A 180 0.79 -4.10 -7.95
N LYS A 181 0.88 -3.56 -9.17
CA LYS A 181 -0.07 -3.83 -10.25
C LYS A 181 0.07 -5.25 -10.78
N VAL A 182 1.29 -5.74 -10.95
CA VAL A 182 1.57 -7.12 -11.36
C VAL A 182 1.02 -8.10 -10.32
N GLY A 183 1.29 -7.87 -9.02
CA GLY A 183 0.74 -8.67 -7.93
C GLY A 183 -0.79 -8.71 -7.95
N SER A 184 -1.42 -7.57 -8.24
CA SER A 184 -2.88 -7.45 -8.37
C SER A 184 -3.45 -8.33 -9.50
N VAL A 185 -2.80 -8.36 -10.66
CA VAL A 185 -3.23 -9.19 -11.81
C VAL A 185 -3.00 -10.67 -11.52
N LEU A 186 -1.82 -11.02 -11.00
CA LEU A 186 -1.47 -12.41 -10.69
C LEU A 186 -2.42 -13.01 -9.64
N PHE A 187 -2.81 -12.22 -8.64
CA PHE A 187 -3.76 -12.62 -7.60
C PHE A 187 -5.08 -13.16 -8.18
N LEU A 188 -5.56 -12.59 -9.29
CA LEU A 188 -6.83 -12.97 -9.89
C LEU A 188 -6.84 -14.43 -10.38
N ARG A 189 -5.70 -15.04 -10.68
CA ARG A 189 -5.61 -16.43 -11.19
C ARG A 189 -6.25 -17.45 -10.23
N GLY A 190 -6.19 -17.20 -8.93
CA GLY A 190 -6.77 -18.06 -7.89
C GLY A 190 -8.13 -17.60 -7.35
N ARG A 191 -8.76 -16.57 -7.94
CA ARG A 191 -10.00 -15.97 -7.41
C ARG A 191 -11.26 -16.50 -8.10
N SER A 192 -12.41 -16.28 -7.46
CA SER A 192 -13.72 -16.65 -8.00
C SER A 192 -13.97 -15.98 -9.37
N ARG A 193 -14.78 -16.59 -10.24
CA ARG A 193 -15.11 -16.00 -11.55
C ARG A 193 -15.66 -14.57 -11.42
N ARG A 194 -16.50 -14.35 -10.40
CA ARG A 194 -17.07 -13.02 -10.11
C ARG A 194 -15.97 -11.99 -9.78
N ASP A 195 -15.04 -12.33 -8.90
CA ASP A 195 -13.95 -11.42 -8.53
C ASP A 195 -13.04 -11.15 -9.73
N ARG A 196 -12.72 -12.17 -10.54
CA ARG A 196 -11.93 -11.98 -11.77
C ARG A 196 -12.60 -11.02 -12.75
N VAL A 197 -13.91 -11.14 -12.96
CA VAL A 197 -14.64 -10.24 -13.87
C VAL A 197 -14.70 -8.83 -13.32
N VAL A 198 -15.05 -8.66 -12.04
CA VAL A 198 -15.21 -7.32 -11.44
C VAL A 198 -13.86 -6.64 -11.28
N GLU A 199 -12.92 -7.25 -10.58
CA GLU A 199 -11.62 -6.62 -10.31
C GLU A 199 -10.77 -6.56 -11.57
N GLY A 200 -10.74 -7.63 -12.37
CA GLY A 200 -10.01 -7.65 -13.65
C GLY A 200 -10.59 -6.63 -14.64
N GLY A 201 -11.91 -6.53 -14.75
CA GLY A 201 -12.57 -5.53 -15.59
C GLY A 201 -12.21 -4.10 -15.19
N LEU A 202 -12.19 -3.79 -13.89
CA LEU A 202 -11.80 -2.46 -13.39
C LEU A 202 -10.31 -2.17 -13.62
N LEU A 203 -9.43 -3.16 -13.47
CA LEU A 203 -8.00 -3.01 -13.76
C LEU A 203 -7.74 -2.79 -15.25
N VAL A 204 -8.45 -3.50 -16.13
CA VAL A 204 -8.39 -3.28 -17.59
C VAL A 204 -8.95 -1.91 -17.95
N ALA A 205 -10.08 -1.53 -17.37
CA ALA A 205 -10.68 -0.21 -17.59
C ALA A 205 -9.72 0.91 -17.16
N HIS A 206 -9.03 0.76 -16.02
CA HIS A 206 -7.97 1.66 -15.60
C HIS A 206 -6.84 1.73 -16.62
N ALA A 207 -6.25 0.59 -16.99
CA ALA A 207 -5.10 0.54 -17.87
C ALA A 207 -5.40 1.14 -19.25
N VAL A 208 -6.53 0.77 -19.85
CA VAL A 208 -6.99 1.29 -21.14
C VAL A 208 -7.34 2.77 -21.01
N GLY A 209 -8.13 3.15 -20.01
CA GLY A 209 -8.55 4.54 -19.83
C GLY A 209 -7.37 5.48 -19.58
N TYR A 210 -6.41 5.08 -18.75
CA TYR A 210 -5.20 5.84 -18.47
C TYR A 210 -4.31 5.98 -19.71
N LEU A 211 -4.11 4.88 -20.47
CA LEU A 211 -3.33 4.91 -21.71
C LEU A 211 -3.99 5.79 -22.78
N VAL A 212 -5.30 5.64 -22.99
CA VAL A 212 -6.07 6.44 -23.94
C VAL A 212 -6.02 7.92 -23.57
N LEU A 213 -6.22 8.25 -22.29
CA LEU A 213 -6.14 9.63 -21.81
C LEU A 213 -4.75 10.24 -22.11
N ALA A 214 -3.67 9.56 -21.73
CA ALA A 214 -2.32 10.05 -21.96
C ALA A 214 -2.01 10.25 -23.46
N LEU A 215 -2.32 9.26 -24.30
CA LEU A 215 -2.04 9.30 -25.74
C LEU A 215 -2.97 10.24 -26.52
N SER A 216 -4.14 10.58 -25.98
CA SER A 216 -5.02 11.58 -26.57
C SER A 216 -4.54 13.01 -26.35
N LEU A 217 -3.71 13.25 -25.33
CA LEU A 217 -3.27 14.58 -24.92
C LEU A 217 -1.82 14.89 -25.33
N LEU A 218 -0.99 13.87 -25.52
CA LEU A 218 0.45 14.02 -25.76
C LEU A 218 0.94 13.09 -26.87
N PRO A 219 1.98 13.49 -27.62
CA PRO A 219 2.76 12.57 -28.45
C PRO A 219 3.28 11.39 -27.63
N VAL A 220 3.46 10.25 -28.31
CA VAL A 220 3.78 8.95 -27.70
C VAL A 220 4.98 9.05 -26.77
N GLU A 221 6.05 9.71 -27.18
CA GLU A 221 7.28 9.82 -26.40
C GLU A 221 7.08 10.60 -25.09
N LYS A 222 6.29 11.68 -25.10
CA LYS A 222 6.03 12.49 -23.89
C LYS A 222 5.02 11.80 -22.97
N ALA A 223 4.01 11.16 -23.55
CA ALA A 223 3.06 10.34 -22.80
C ALA A 223 3.79 9.23 -22.03
N VAL A 224 4.68 8.48 -22.71
CA VAL A 224 5.48 7.41 -22.08
C VAL A 224 6.34 7.97 -20.95
N VAL A 225 7.07 9.06 -21.17
CA VAL A 225 7.94 9.63 -20.12
C VAL A 225 7.12 10.16 -18.94
N LEU A 226 5.98 10.83 -19.17
CA LEU A 226 5.07 11.26 -18.10
C LEU A 226 4.59 10.06 -17.26
N MET A 227 4.18 8.97 -17.93
CA MET A 227 3.73 7.75 -17.25
C MET A 227 4.86 7.12 -16.43
N VAL A 228 6.08 7.04 -16.98
CA VAL A 228 7.26 6.52 -16.27
C VAL A 228 7.57 7.37 -15.05
N VAL A 229 7.63 8.70 -15.19
CA VAL A 229 7.88 9.62 -14.07
C VAL A 229 6.81 9.47 -12.98
N GLN A 230 5.53 9.46 -13.37
CA GLN A 230 4.44 9.28 -12.42
C GLN A 230 4.55 7.96 -11.65
N HIS A 231 4.74 6.84 -12.36
CA HIS A 231 4.77 5.51 -11.74
C HIS A 231 6.02 5.29 -10.89
N ALA A 232 7.17 5.80 -11.35
CA ALA A 232 8.43 5.75 -10.62
C ALA A 232 8.32 6.51 -9.29
N LEU A 233 7.83 7.74 -9.32
CA LEU A 233 7.69 8.56 -8.11
C LEU A 233 6.57 8.05 -7.20
N PHE A 234 5.51 7.47 -7.76
CA PHE A 234 4.46 6.82 -6.98
C PHE A 234 5.02 5.61 -6.22
N GLY A 235 5.80 4.76 -6.88
CA GLY A 235 6.49 3.63 -6.23
C GLY A 235 7.46 4.08 -5.15
N LEU A 236 8.28 5.09 -5.45
CA LEU A 236 9.20 5.68 -4.48
C LEU A 236 8.48 6.22 -3.25
N HIS A 237 7.39 6.97 -3.45
CA HIS A 237 6.59 7.54 -2.36
C HIS A 237 5.99 6.44 -1.49
N LEU A 238 5.30 5.46 -2.07
CA LEU A 238 4.72 4.36 -1.31
C LEU A 238 5.79 3.56 -0.55
N GLY A 239 6.85 3.17 -1.24
CA GLY A 239 7.95 2.43 -0.64
C GLY A 239 8.59 3.17 0.53
N ALA A 240 8.80 4.49 0.40
CA ALA A 240 9.37 5.32 1.46
C ALA A 240 8.47 5.42 2.70
N VAL A 241 7.15 5.28 2.57
CA VAL A 241 6.22 5.27 3.71
C VAL A 241 6.15 3.91 4.39
N PHE A 242 6.26 2.81 3.64
CA PHE A 242 6.19 1.46 4.20
C PHE A 242 7.50 1.01 4.84
N ALA A 243 8.63 1.32 4.20
CA ALA A 243 9.95 0.82 4.60
C ALA A 243 10.35 1.08 6.07
N PRO A 244 10.04 2.22 6.69
CA PRO A 244 10.42 2.48 8.07
C PRO A 244 9.85 1.47 9.07
N ASN A 245 8.70 0.84 8.78
CA ASN A 245 8.08 -0.16 9.67
C ASN A 245 8.80 -1.52 9.64
N HIS A 246 9.76 -1.70 8.74
CA HIS A 246 10.52 -2.94 8.56
C HIS A 246 12.02 -2.74 8.73
N LYS A 247 12.54 -1.58 8.30
CA LYS A 247 13.97 -1.28 8.34
C LYS A 247 14.48 -1.19 9.78
N GLY A 248 15.39 -2.09 10.14
CA GLY A 248 16.02 -2.12 11.45
C GLY A 248 15.13 -2.68 12.57
N MET A 249 13.97 -3.24 12.21
CA MET A 249 13.08 -3.88 13.16
C MET A 249 13.51 -5.33 13.44
N ALA A 250 13.09 -5.85 14.59
CA ALA A 250 13.27 -7.27 14.88
C ALA A 250 12.49 -8.12 13.86
N MET A 251 13.07 -9.26 13.47
CA MET A 251 12.50 -10.23 12.54
C MET A 251 12.28 -11.55 13.28
N PRO A 252 11.17 -11.71 14.02
CA PRO A 252 10.94 -12.92 14.81
C PRO A 252 10.76 -14.14 13.90
N GLU A 253 11.37 -15.24 14.31
CA GLU A 253 11.11 -16.55 13.72
C GLU A 253 9.73 -17.08 14.16
N PRO A 254 9.12 -18.02 13.41
CA PRO A 254 7.75 -18.49 13.60
C PRO A 254 7.34 -18.99 14.99
#